data_AF-A0A2T4DTF7-F1
#
_entry.id   AF-A0A2T4DTF7-F1
#
_cell.length_a   1.000
_cell.length_b   1.000
_cell.length_c   1.000
_cell.angle_alpha   90.00
_cell.angle_beta   90.00
_cell.angle_gamma   90.00
#
_symmetry.space_group_name_H-M   'P 1'
#
loop_
_entity.id
_entity.type
_entity.pdbx_description
1 polymer ?
#
loop_
_entity_poly.entity_id
_entity_poly.type
_entity_poly.pdbx_seq_one_letter_code
_entity_poly.pdbx_strand_id
1 'polypeptide(L)'
;MSEGLTLEESVNKVLFGLTGINGVHQEQVKCYSAVNRHPVKRVVTLCFYALIKPENHPVIAKNYVSEVRWFPINTIPKLAFDHDQLVADALATLKENLKQNLIFGELLPEKFTLKELQDLHEGIMEEPVDRRNFRKRILQMNMLEATGEIKKGVKGGPELYKIKK
;
A
#
# COMPACT_ATOMS: atom_id res chain seq x y z
N MET A 1 -4.31 -7.81 20.90
CA MET A 1 -4.81 -8.97 20.15
C MET A 1 -6.00 -9.53 20.93
N SER A 2 -7.12 -9.81 20.29
CA SER A 2 -8.19 -10.57 20.97
C SER A 2 -7.78 -12.04 21.00
N GLU A 3 -8.22 -12.78 22.02
CA GLU A 3 -8.01 -14.22 22.11
C GLU A 3 -8.64 -14.93 20.90
N GLY A 4 -7.94 -15.94 20.36
CA GLY A 4 -8.43 -16.76 19.25
C GLY A 4 -8.29 -16.17 17.84
N LEU A 5 -7.68 -15.00 17.67
CA LEU A 5 -7.41 -14.42 16.33
C LEU A 5 -5.94 -14.57 15.92
N THR A 6 -5.68 -14.79 14.63
CA THR A 6 -4.33 -14.62 14.07
C THR A 6 -3.91 -13.15 14.07
N LEU A 7 -2.66 -12.88 13.69
CA LEU A 7 -2.17 -11.51 13.54
C LEU A 7 -2.91 -10.79 12.40
N GLU A 8 -3.04 -11.45 11.26
CA GLU A 8 -3.71 -10.95 10.07
C GLU A 8 -5.20 -10.67 10.36
N GLU A 9 -5.87 -11.57 11.07
CA GLU A 9 -7.26 -11.36 11.49
C GLU A 9 -7.38 -10.17 12.45
N SER A 10 -6.42 -10.03 13.37
CA SER A 10 -6.39 -8.91 14.31
C SER A 10 -6.19 -7.57 13.61
N VAL A 11 -5.27 -7.50 12.64
CA VAL A 11 -5.02 -6.29 11.85
C VAL A 11 -6.24 -5.94 11.00
N ASN A 12 -6.83 -6.92 10.30
CA ASN A 12 -8.06 -6.73 9.54
C ASN A 12 -9.20 -6.20 10.42
N LYS A 13 -9.37 -6.78 11.61
CA LYS A 13 -10.40 -6.33 12.57
C LYS A 13 -10.16 -4.89 13.03
N VAL A 14 -8.92 -4.51 13.30
CA VAL A 14 -8.57 -3.13 13.70
C VAL A 14 -8.80 -2.16 12.54
N LEU A 15 -8.30 -2.47 11.34
CA LEU A 15 -8.48 -1.64 10.15
C LEU A 15 -9.97 -1.42 9.87
N PHE A 16 -10.74 -2.51 9.75
CA PHE A 16 -12.18 -2.43 9.50
C PHE A 16 -12.93 -1.71 10.62
N GLY A 17 -12.54 -1.94 11.87
CA GLY A 17 -13.16 -1.33 13.04
C GLY A 17 -12.92 0.17 13.16
N LEU A 18 -11.85 0.72 12.57
CA LEU A 18 -11.54 2.15 12.64
C LEU A 18 -11.92 2.90 11.38
N THR A 19 -11.81 2.26 10.20
CA THR A 19 -11.94 2.94 8.90
C THR A 19 -13.02 2.35 7.99
N GLY A 20 -13.56 1.17 8.33
CA GLY A 20 -14.48 0.42 7.48
C GLY A 20 -13.82 -0.33 6.32
N ILE A 21 -12.50 -0.25 6.17
CA ILE A 21 -11.76 -0.89 5.07
C ILE A 21 -11.50 -2.37 5.38
N ASN A 22 -11.67 -3.23 4.38
CA ASN A 22 -11.39 -4.66 4.44
C ASN A 22 -10.97 -5.19 3.05
N GLY A 23 -10.47 -6.43 3.01
CA GLY A 23 -10.15 -7.11 1.75
C GLY A 23 -9.00 -6.47 0.96
N VAL A 24 -8.04 -5.88 1.67
CA VAL A 24 -6.87 -5.20 1.10
C VAL A 24 -5.59 -5.94 1.48
N HIS A 25 -4.60 -5.94 0.57
CA HIS A 25 -3.29 -6.51 0.86
C HIS A 25 -2.62 -5.80 2.04
N GLN A 26 -1.99 -6.62 2.88
CA GLN A 26 -1.33 -6.22 4.10
C GLN A 26 -0.02 -6.98 4.23
N GLU A 27 1.01 -6.28 4.68
CA GLU A 27 2.30 -6.91 5.00
C GLU A 27 2.80 -6.45 6.35
N GLN A 28 3.41 -7.38 7.07
CA GLN A 28 4.04 -7.08 8.35
C GLN A 28 5.34 -6.32 8.12
N VAL A 29 5.50 -5.21 8.85
CA VAL A 29 6.72 -4.39 8.84
C VAL A 29 7.70 -4.94 9.87
N LYS A 30 7.35 -4.82 11.16
CA LYS A 30 8.23 -5.16 12.28
C LYS A 30 7.46 -5.22 13.62
N CYS A 31 8.06 -5.89 14.60
CA CYS A 31 7.66 -5.84 16.01
C CYS A 31 8.42 -4.75 16.78
N TYR A 32 7.68 -3.90 17.50
CA TYR A 32 8.18 -2.81 18.33
C TYR A 32 7.90 -3.11 19.80
N SER A 33 8.98 -3.21 20.59
CA SER A 33 8.93 -3.68 21.98
C SER A 33 9.72 -2.80 22.96
N ALA A 34 10.13 -1.58 22.54
CA ALA A 34 10.82 -0.63 23.41
C ALA A 34 9.99 -0.35 24.67
N VAL A 35 10.64 -0.29 25.84
CA VAL A 35 9.96 -0.20 27.15
C VAL A 35 9.16 1.11 27.28
N ASN A 36 9.71 2.20 26.74
CA ASN A 36 9.23 3.57 26.87
C ASN A 36 8.39 4.06 25.68
N ARG A 37 8.00 3.17 24.75
CA ARG A 37 7.26 3.58 23.55
C ARG A 37 5.84 4.06 23.83
N HIS A 38 5.24 3.59 24.92
CA HIS A 38 3.93 4.04 25.37
C HIS A 38 4.07 4.63 26.78
N PRO A 39 3.55 5.84 27.05
CA PRO A 39 3.86 6.61 28.25
C PRO A 39 3.31 5.99 29.56
N VAL A 40 2.26 5.19 29.47
CA VAL A 40 1.51 4.70 30.66
C VAL A 40 1.65 3.21 30.91
N LYS A 41 1.90 2.41 29.87
CA LYS A 41 1.76 0.94 29.93
C LYS A 41 2.83 0.29 29.07
N ARG A 42 3.22 -0.94 29.43
CA ARG A 42 4.02 -1.78 28.55
C ARG A 42 3.16 -2.22 27.36
N VAL A 43 3.53 -1.78 26.16
CA VAL A 43 2.82 -2.13 24.92
C VAL A 43 3.82 -2.65 23.89
N VAL A 44 3.59 -3.85 23.37
CA VAL A 44 4.28 -4.37 22.19
C VAL A 44 3.36 -4.15 20.98
N THR A 45 3.88 -3.60 19.90
CA THR A 45 3.13 -3.36 18.66
C THR A 45 3.73 -4.16 17.52
N LEU A 46 2.87 -4.88 16.80
CA LEU A 46 3.19 -5.41 15.48
C LEU A 46 2.65 -4.42 14.45
N CYS A 47 3.54 -3.85 13.66
CA CYS A 47 3.19 -2.88 12.63
C CYS A 47 2.96 -3.60 11.30
N PHE A 48 1.91 -3.19 10.60
CA PHE A 48 1.57 -3.63 9.26
C PHE A 48 1.30 -2.40 8.40
N TYR A 49 1.62 -2.47 7.10
CA TYR A 49 1.09 -1.54 6.11
C TYR A 49 0.02 -2.23 5.28
N ALA A 50 -0.87 -1.44 4.68
CA ALA A 50 -1.87 -1.91 3.74
C ALA A 50 -1.83 -1.08 2.45
N LEU A 51 -2.07 -1.72 1.31
CA LEU A 51 -2.20 -1.05 0.02
C LEU A 51 -3.68 -0.82 -0.27
N ILE A 52 -4.09 0.44 -0.32
CA ILE A 52 -5.50 0.82 -0.45
C ILE A 52 -5.63 1.77 -1.63
N LYS A 53 -6.57 1.46 -2.51
CA LYS A 53 -7.02 2.38 -3.55
C LYS A 53 -8.15 3.25 -3.02
N PRO A 54 -7.94 4.56 -2.76
CA PRO A 54 -8.93 5.40 -2.09
C PRO A 54 -10.28 5.45 -2.80
N GLU A 55 -10.31 5.37 -4.13
CA GLU A 55 -11.55 5.43 -4.91
C GLU A 55 -12.45 4.20 -4.69
N ASN A 56 -11.87 3.05 -4.33
CA ASN A 56 -12.61 1.81 -4.09
C ASN A 56 -12.98 1.63 -2.61
N HIS A 57 -12.37 2.39 -1.72
CA HIS A 57 -12.47 2.22 -0.28
C HIS A 57 -12.73 3.56 0.42
N PRO A 58 -13.97 4.09 0.37
CA PRO A 58 -14.31 5.29 1.13
C PRO A 58 -14.09 5.04 2.62
N VAL A 59 -13.37 5.95 3.26
CA VAL A 59 -13.10 5.86 4.70
C VAL A 59 -14.35 6.25 5.48
N ILE A 60 -14.73 5.41 6.43
CA ILE A 60 -15.85 5.65 7.34
C ILE A 60 -15.30 5.56 8.75
N ALA A 61 -15.32 6.67 9.47
CA ALA A 61 -14.95 6.69 10.88
C ALA A 61 -15.92 5.80 11.67
N LYS A 62 -15.37 4.85 12.43
CA LYS A 62 -16.13 3.87 13.20
C LYS A 62 -15.67 3.83 14.66
N ASN A 63 -16.51 3.23 15.51
CA ASN A 63 -16.26 3.08 16.94
C ASN A 63 -16.02 4.43 17.63
N TYR A 64 -14.87 4.59 18.30
CA TYR A 64 -14.49 5.79 19.05
C TYR A 64 -13.74 6.83 18.19
N VAL A 65 -13.56 6.57 16.89
CA VAL A 65 -12.86 7.48 15.99
C VAL A 65 -13.82 8.56 15.52
N SER A 66 -13.51 9.82 15.81
CA SER A 66 -14.29 10.97 15.35
C SER A 66 -14.07 11.29 13.87
N GLU A 67 -12.88 10.96 13.35
CA GLU A 67 -12.46 11.36 12.01
C GLU A 67 -11.39 10.43 11.43
N VAL A 68 -11.50 10.13 10.15
CA VAL A 68 -10.49 9.43 9.34
C VAL A 68 -10.29 10.22 8.06
N ARG A 69 -9.04 10.51 7.72
CA ARG A 69 -8.67 11.24 6.48
C ARG A 69 -7.42 10.65 5.85
N TRP A 70 -7.30 10.84 4.54
CA TRP A 70 -6.07 10.61 3.80
C TRP A 70 -5.15 11.82 3.93
N PHE A 71 -3.87 11.57 4.16
CA PHE A 71 -2.83 12.60 4.24
C PHE A 71 -1.72 12.28 3.23
N PRO A 72 -1.21 13.27 2.48
CA PRO A 72 0.04 13.10 1.75
C PRO A 72 1.18 12.77 2.71
N ILE A 73 2.04 11.81 2.36
CA ILE A 73 3.10 11.27 3.22
C ILE A 73 4.06 12.34 3.76
N ASN A 74 4.26 13.41 2.99
CA ASN A 74 5.13 14.54 3.29
C ASN A 74 4.45 15.64 4.15
N THR A 75 3.16 15.51 4.44
CA THR A 75 2.37 16.49 5.22
C THR A 75 1.56 15.84 6.34
N ILE A 76 1.96 14.64 6.75
CA ILE A 76 1.33 13.94 7.89
C ILE A 76 1.56 14.77 9.16
N PRO A 77 0.52 15.01 9.97
CA PRO A 77 0.67 15.69 11.26
C PRO A 77 1.47 14.82 12.24
N LYS A 78 2.00 15.43 13.31
CA LYS A 78 2.68 14.69 14.37
C LYS A 78 1.81 13.55 14.89
N LEU A 79 2.33 12.33 14.84
CA LEU A 79 1.59 11.14 15.23
C LEU A 79 1.74 10.84 16.73
N ALA A 80 0.85 10.00 17.25
CA ALA A 80 0.90 9.57 18.63
C ALA A 80 2.11 8.64 18.89
N PHE A 81 2.66 8.69 20.10
CA PHE A 81 3.70 7.75 20.56
C PHE A 81 4.93 7.74 19.65
N ASP A 82 5.33 6.54 19.19
CA ASP A 82 6.42 6.28 18.25
C ASP A 82 5.92 6.10 16.81
N HIS A 83 4.67 6.49 16.49
CA HIS A 83 4.06 6.19 15.19
C HIS A 83 4.76 6.87 14.01
N ASP A 84 5.46 7.99 14.22
CA ASP A 84 6.29 8.60 13.17
C ASP A 84 7.37 7.60 12.68
N GLN A 85 7.97 6.83 13.59
CA GLN A 85 8.92 5.77 13.25
C GLN A 85 8.24 4.61 12.53
N LEU A 86 7.05 4.20 12.99
CA LEU A 86 6.30 3.11 12.36
C LEU A 86 5.96 3.44 10.90
N VAL A 87 5.54 4.68 10.62
CA VAL A 87 5.24 5.13 9.25
C VAL A 87 6.50 5.19 8.40
N ALA A 88 7.62 5.70 8.94
CA ALA A 88 8.88 5.75 8.22
C ALA A 88 9.39 4.35 7.85
N ASP A 89 9.35 3.41 8.81
CA ASP A 89 9.74 2.01 8.59
C ASP A 89 8.80 1.33 7.59
N ALA A 90 7.48 1.55 7.70
CA ALA A 90 6.50 1.00 6.78
C ALA A 90 6.73 1.47 5.33
N LEU A 91 7.03 2.76 5.15
CA LEU A 91 7.36 3.31 3.84
C LEU A 91 8.66 2.72 3.29
N ALA A 92 9.68 2.56 4.14
CA ALA A 92 10.95 1.94 3.73
C ALA A 92 10.75 0.47 3.32
N THR A 93 9.99 -0.30 4.09
CA THR A 93 9.64 -1.70 3.77
C THR A 93 8.84 -1.77 2.48
N LEU A 94 7.84 -0.90 2.29
CA LEU A 94 7.10 -0.79 1.02
C LEU A 94 8.04 -0.54 -0.15
N LYS A 95 8.91 0.49 -0.07
CA LYS A 95 9.87 0.82 -1.13
C LYS A 95 10.81 -0.35 -1.43
N GLU A 96 11.25 -1.10 -0.43
CA GLU A 96 12.11 -2.28 -0.63
C GLU A 96 11.35 -3.43 -1.31
N ASN A 97 10.14 -3.73 -0.85
CA ASN A 97 9.29 -4.77 -1.44
C ASN A 97 8.98 -4.48 -2.91
N LEU A 98 8.80 -3.20 -3.27
CA LEU A 98 8.54 -2.76 -4.64
C LEU A 98 9.74 -2.91 -5.58
N LYS A 99 10.96 -2.98 -5.06
CA LYS A 99 12.14 -3.27 -5.89
C LYS A 99 12.14 -4.73 -6.36
N GLN A 100 11.57 -5.62 -5.55
CA GLN A 100 11.62 -7.07 -5.77
C GLN A 100 10.33 -7.62 -6.37
N ASN A 101 9.17 -7.01 -6.08
CA ASN A 101 7.84 -7.53 -6.41
C ASN A 101 6.93 -6.47 -7.05
N LEU A 102 5.97 -6.90 -7.88
CA LEU A 102 4.92 -6.04 -8.45
C LEU A 102 3.70 -5.87 -7.52
N ILE A 103 3.90 -5.66 -6.21
CA ILE A 103 2.79 -5.57 -5.22
C ILE A 103 1.83 -4.39 -5.48
N PHE A 104 2.23 -3.39 -6.29
CA PHE A 104 1.37 -2.28 -6.69
C PHE A 104 0.20 -2.68 -7.62
N GLY A 105 0.15 -3.93 -8.09
CA GLY A 105 -0.95 -4.43 -8.91
C GLY A 105 -2.32 -4.18 -8.34
N GLU A 106 -2.42 -4.27 -7.01
CA GLU A 106 -3.67 -4.06 -6.29
C GLU A 106 -4.13 -2.60 -6.24
N LEU A 107 -3.21 -1.65 -6.46
CA LEU A 107 -3.52 -0.23 -6.54
C LEU A 107 -3.93 0.18 -7.96
N LEU A 108 -3.67 -0.66 -8.97
CA LEU A 108 -4.07 -0.43 -10.35
C LEU A 108 -5.43 -1.09 -10.64
N PRO A 109 -6.18 -0.59 -11.64
CA PRO A 109 -7.32 -1.33 -12.17
C PRO A 109 -6.91 -2.72 -12.68
N GLU A 110 -7.84 -3.65 -12.86
CA GLU A 110 -7.55 -5.00 -13.37
C GLU A 110 -6.73 -5.00 -14.69
N LYS A 111 -6.98 -4.00 -15.54
CA LYS A 111 -6.21 -3.74 -16.76
C LYS A 111 -5.63 -2.34 -16.71
N PHE A 112 -4.33 -2.24 -16.93
CA PHE A 112 -3.60 -0.97 -16.85
C PHE A 112 -2.54 -0.87 -17.94
N THR A 113 -2.10 0.34 -18.24
CA THR A 113 -1.01 0.62 -19.17
C THR A 113 0.33 0.59 -18.43
N LEU A 114 1.43 0.30 -19.15
CA LEU A 114 2.78 0.40 -18.57
C LEU A 114 3.10 1.82 -18.08
N LYS A 115 2.46 2.85 -18.64
CA LYS A 115 2.61 4.23 -18.17
C LYS A 115 1.95 4.41 -16.80
N GLU A 116 0.71 3.97 -16.61
CA GLU A 116 0.04 4.06 -15.30
C GLU A 116 0.81 3.30 -14.23
N LEU A 117 1.37 2.14 -14.61
CA LEU A 117 2.23 1.39 -13.73
C LEU A 117 3.54 2.15 -13.39
N GLN A 118 4.16 2.81 -14.37
CA GLN A 118 5.33 3.65 -14.14
C GLN A 118 4.99 4.84 -13.23
N ASP A 119 3.92 5.57 -13.52
CA ASP A 119 3.47 6.74 -12.76
C ASP A 119 3.25 6.35 -11.28
N LEU A 120 2.66 5.18 -11.03
CA LEU A 120 2.46 4.66 -9.68
C LEU A 120 3.80 4.31 -8.99
N HIS A 121 4.72 3.65 -9.70
CA HIS A 121 6.04 3.35 -9.16
C HIS A 121 6.81 4.63 -8.79
N GLU A 122 6.85 5.62 -9.68
CA GLU A 122 7.50 6.91 -9.43
C GLU A 122 6.84 7.66 -8.27
N GLY A 123 5.51 7.63 -8.18
CA GLY A 123 4.76 8.23 -7.08
C GLY A 123 5.09 7.62 -5.72
N ILE A 124 5.30 6.30 -5.64
CA ILE A 124 5.67 5.65 -4.38
C ILE A 124 7.15 5.83 -4.07
N MET A 125 8.03 5.68 -5.06
CA MET A 125 9.48 5.80 -4.86
C MET A 125 9.93 7.25 -4.62
N GLU A 126 9.12 8.21 -5.07
CA GLU A 126 9.43 9.66 -5.12
C GLU A 126 10.64 9.97 -6.02
N GLU A 127 10.90 9.09 -6.99
CA GLU A 127 12.03 9.17 -7.92
C GLU A 127 11.56 8.87 -9.35
N PRO A 128 11.92 9.70 -10.35
CA PRO A 128 11.61 9.41 -11.73
C PRO A 128 12.45 8.23 -12.23
N VAL A 129 11.88 7.42 -13.12
CA VAL A 129 12.58 6.31 -13.76
C VAL A 129 12.62 6.49 -15.27
N ASP A 130 13.72 6.07 -15.89
CA ASP A 130 13.78 6.06 -17.35
C ASP A 130 12.74 5.08 -17.91
N ARG A 131 11.89 5.59 -18.81
CA ARG A 131 10.77 4.84 -19.40
C ARG A 131 11.23 3.56 -20.11
N ARG A 132 12.37 3.58 -20.80
CA ARG A 132 12.86 2.41 -21.55
C ARG A 132 13.38 1.35 -20.59
N ASN A 133 14.16 1.75 -19.60
CA ASN A 133 14.69 0.86 -18.57
C ASN A 133 13.58 0.26 -17.71
N PHE A 134 12.60 1.07 -17.30
CA PHE A 134 11.43 0.61 -16.55
C PHE A 134 10.65 -0.44 -17.34
N ARG A 135 10.29 -0.13 -18.59
CA ARG A 135 9.59 -1.09 -19.47
C ARG A 135 10.38 -2.38 -19.65
N LYS A 136 11.68 -2.30 -19.90
CA LYS A 136 12.55 -3.47 -20.04
C LYS A 136 12.53 -4.31 -18.76
N ARG A 137 12.74 -3.70 -17.59
CA ARG A 137 12.75 -4.37 -16.29
C ARG A 137 11.42 -5.07 -16.00
N ILE A 138 10.30 -4.37 -16.15
CA ILE A 138 8.96 -4.90 -15.85
C ILE A 138 8.61 -6.09 -16.76
N LEU A 139 8.93 -6.01 -18.06
CA LEU A 139 8.67 -7.11 -18.99
C LEU A 139 9.60 -8.32 -18.72
N GLN A 140 10.83 -8.06 -18.27
CA GLN A 140 11.78 -9.12 -17.88
C GLN A 140 11.35 -9.88 -16.62
N MET A 141 10.61 -9.24 -15.70
CA MET A 141 10.03 -9.92 -14.54
C MET A 141 9.00 -10.98 -14.94
N ASN A 142 8.50 -10.96 -16.19
CA ASN A 142 7.56 -11.95 -16.74
C ASN A 142 6.27 -12.13 -15.91
N MET A 143 5.89 -11.11 -15.14
CA MET A 143 4.70 -11.09 -14.28
C MET A 143 3.47 -10.45 -14.93
N LEU A 144 3.62 -9.84 -16.11
CA LEU A 144 2.54 -9.20 -16.85
C LEU A 144 2.16 -10.01 -18.09
N GLU A 145 0.87 -10.03 -18.41
CA GLU A 145 0.35 -10.53 -19.69
C GLU A 145 -0.26 -9.38 -20.49
N ALA A 146 0.06 -9.33 -21.78
CA ALA A 146 -0.54 -8.40 -22.72
C ALA A 146 -1.97 -8.87 -23.03
N THR A 147 -2.93 -7.96 -22.96
CA THR A 147 -4.35 -8.29 -23.16
C THR A 147 -4.77 -8.24 -24.63
N GLY A 148 -3.96 -7.63 -25.51
CA GLY A 148 -4.33 -7.29 -26.89
C GLY A 148 -5.33 -6.13 -26.99
N GLU A 149 -5.81 -5.60 -25.87
CA GLU A 149 -6.71 -4.45 -25.82
C GLU A 149 -5.92 -3.14 -25.78
N ILE A 150 -6.49 -2.10 -26.38
CA ILE A 150 -5.97 -0.74 -26.33
C ILE A 150 -6.83 0.09 -25.39
N LYS A 151 -6.20 0.97 -24.59
CA LYS A 151 -6.93 1.87 -23.69
C LYS A 151 -7.96 2.71 -24.47
N LYS A 152 -9.23 2.58 -24.10
CA LYS A 152 -10.37 3.30 -24.74
C LYS A 152 -10.20 4.82 -24.61
N GLY A 153 -10.68 5.55 -25.61
CA GLY A 153 -10.62 7.02 -25.65
C GLY A 153 -9.37 7.59 -26.32
N VAL A 154 -8.40 6.76 -26.72
CA VAL A 154 -7.19 7.18 -27.45
C VAL A 154 -7.02 6.32 -28.70
N LYS A 155 -7.17 6.91 -29.90
CA LYS A 155 -6.96 6.19 -31.17
C LYS A 155 -5.48 5.78 -31.29
N GLY A 156 -5.23 4.48 -31.43
CA GLY A 156 -3.86 3.94 -31.40
C GLY A 156 -3.19 4.08 -30.02
N GLY A 157 -4.00 4.13 -28.95
CA GLY A 157 -3.52 4.28 -27.58
C GLY A 157 -2.62 3.15 -27.08
N PRO A 158 -2.11 3.26 -25.85
CA PRO A 158 -1.26 2.24 -25.26
C PRO A 158 -2.02 0.92 -25.06
N GLU A 159 -1.29 -0.19 -25.24
CA GLU A 159 -1.74 -1.53 -24.93
C GLU A 159 -1.98 -1.70 -23.42
N LEU A 160 -3.01 -2.46 -23.08
CA LEU A 160 -3.36 -2.83 -21.71
C LEU A 160 -2.71 -4.16 -21.31
N TYR A 161 -2.24 -4.20 -20.07
CA TYR A 161 -1.64 -5.34 -19.40
C TYR A 161 -2.45 -5.68 -18.16
N LYS A 162 -2.36 -6.94 -17.72
CA LYS A 162 -2.82 -7.39 -16.41
C LYS A 162 -1.73 -8.24 -15.74
N ILE A 163 -1.80 -8.36 -14.40
CA ILE A 163 -0.90 -9.23 -13.66
C ILE A 163 -1.29 -10.69 -13.91
N LYS A 164 -0.30 -11.54 -14.18
CA LYS A 164 -0.49 -12.98 -14.27
C LYS A 164 -0.91 -13.51 -12.90
N LYS A 165 -2.02 -14.23 -12.87
CA LYS A 165 -2.44 -14.99 -11.68
C LYS A 165 -1.55 -16.21 -11.48
#